data_AF-A0A9E5GVQ1-F1
#
_entry.id   AF-A0A9E5GVQ1-F1
#
_cell.length_a   1.000
_cell.length_b   1.000
_cell.length_c   1.000
_cell.angle_alpha   90.00
_cell.angle_beta   90.00
_cell.angle_gamma   90.00
#
_symmetry.space_group_name_H-M   'P 1'
#
loop_
_entity.id
_entity.type
_entity.pdbx_description
1 polymer ?
#
loop_
_entity_poly.entity_id
_entity_poly.type
_entity_poly.pdbx_seq_one_letter_code
_entity_poly.pdbx_strand_id
1 'polypeptide(L)'
;MCKKQIANDNIKIGQYQLPKTRIQELCIFEIKQLADKEATYKAQCLQAIKEYKQWQKAIAQETDLIELLYGTMEGKIHHDKMKNMIQLYWAIRKHFRSAFTSYINQTKIYTPPIRMAA
;
A
#
# COMPACT_ATOMS: atom_id res chain seq x y z
N MET A 1 18.13 -42.26 20.73
CA MET A 1 17.98 -42.04 19.28
C MET A 1 16.59 -41.47 19.02
N CYS A 2 16.46 -40.16 18.82
CA CYS A 2 15.20 -39.54 18.37
C CYS A 2 15.48 -38.80 17.06
N LYS A 3 15.35 -39.51 15.94
CA LYS A 3 15.26 -38.89 14.62
C LYS A 3 13.90 -38.20 14.57
N LYS A 4 13.85 -36.90 14.86
CA LYS A 4 12.70 -36.07 14.47
C LYS A 4 12.67 -36.07 12.94
N GLN A 5 11.81 -36.90 12.36
CA GLN A 5 11.35 -36.72 11.00
C GLN A 5 10.65 -35.38 10.95
N ILE A 6 11.39 -34.34 10.56
CA ILE A 6 10.79 -33.08 10.11
C ILE A 6 10.07 -33.47 8.82
N ALA A 7 8.76 -33.62 8.91
CA ALA A 7 7.92 -33.81 7.74
C ALA A 7 8.09 -32.56 6.87
N ASN A 8 8.97 -32.64 5.87
CA ASN A 8 9.06 -31.67 4.80
C ASN A 8 7.81 -31.84 3.94
N ASP A 9 6.72 -31.24 4.39
CA ASP A 9 5.50 -31.15 3.61
C ASP A 9 5.79 -30.22 2.43
N ASN A 10 6.23 -30.79 1.31
CA ASN A 10 6.36 -30.07 0.05
C ASN A 10 4.96 -29.76 -0.48
N ILE A 11 4.66 -28.48 -0.70
CA ILE A 11 3.43 -28.07 -1.40
C ILE A 11 3.76 -28.04 -2.89
N LYS A 12 2.93 -28.72 -3.71
CA LYS A 12 3.02 -28.66 -5.17
C LYS A 12 2.34 -27.40 -5.68
N ILE A 13 3.10 -26.55 -6.38
CA ILE A 13 2.56 -25.44 -7.15
C ILE A 13 2.94 -25.71 -8.62
N GLY A 14 1.98 -26.14 -9.43
CA GLY A 14 2.24 -26.57 -10.81
C GLY A 14 3.21 -27.77 -10.87
N GLN A 15 4.33 -27.61 -11.60
CA GLN A 15 5.37 -28.64 -11.75
C GLN A 15 6.44 -28.61 -10.65
N TYR A 16 6.43 -27.62 -9.76
CA TYR A 16 7.50 -27.41 -8.77
C TYR A 16 7.06 -27.84 -7.36
N GLN A 17 7.93 -28.58 -6.67
CA GLN A 17 7.81 -28.88 -5.25
C GLN A 17 8.64 -27.88 -4.46
N LEU A 18 7.97 -26.99 -3.72
CA LEU A 18 8.65 -26.05 -2.84
C LEU A 18 8.42 -26.46 -1.38
N PRO A 19 9.47 -26.40 -0.54
CA PRO A 19 9.30 -26.60 0.89
C PRO A 19 8.40 -25.50 1.46
N LYS A 20 7.47 -25.86 2.35
CA LYS A 20 6.52 -24.93 3.00
C LYS A 20 7.17 -23.66 3.54
N THR A 21 8.38 -23.78 4.08
CA THR A 21 9.16 -22.64 4.61
C THR A 21 9.49 -21.61 3.53
N ARG A 22 9.90 -22.04 2.32
CA ARG A 22 10.15 -21.11 1.20
C ARG A 22 8.90 -20.39 0.73
N ILE A 23 7.74 -21.05 0.76
CA ILE A 23 6.46 -20.43 0.37
C ILE A 23 6.09 -19.33 1.38
N GLN A 24 6.28 -19.58 2.67
CA GLN A 24 6.04 -18.58 3.71
C GLN A 24 7.00 -17.39 3.59
N GLU A 25 8.29 -17.63 3.32
CA GLU A 25 9.28 -16.58 3.08
C GLU A 25 8.90 -15.69 1.87
N LEU A 26 8.41 -16.30 0.78
CA LEU A 26 7.92 -15.57 -0.39
C LEU A 26 6.71 -14.70 -0.06
N CYS A 27 5.71 -15.24 0.66
CA CYS A 27 4.54 -14.47 1.07
C CYS A 27 4.89 -13.29 1.99
N ILE A 28 5.83 -13.47 2.92
CA ILE A 28 6.32 -12.40 3.80
C ILE A 28 7.00 -11.31 2.97
N PHE A 29 7.84 -11.70 2.01
CA PHE A 29 8.54 -10.78 1.14
C PHE A 29 7.58 -9.94 0.29
N GLU A 30 6.57 -10.56 -0.32
CA GLU A 30 5.54 -9.87 -1.11
C GLU A 30 4.76 -8.86 -0.27
N ILE A 31 4.40 -9.21 0.97
CA ILE A 31 3.68 -8.31 1.88
C ILE A 31 4.56 -7.14 2.33
N LYS A 32 5.84 -7.41 2.60
CA LYS A 32 6.81 -6.36 2.91
C LYS A 32 6.95 -5.37 1.76
N GLN A 33 7.08 -5.87 0.52
CA GLN A 33 7.12 -5.01 -0.66
C GLN A 33 5.86 -4.16 -0.81
N LEU A 34 4.69 -4.71 -0.51
CA LEU A 34 3.42 -3.95 -0.52
C LEU A 34 3.38 -2.88 0.57
N ALA A 35 3.93 -3.15 1.76
CA ALA A 35 4.05 -2.18 2.84
C ALA A 35 5.00 -1.02 2.47
N ASP A 36 6.16 -1.34 1.88
CA ASP A 36 7.12 -0.35 1.40
C ASP A 36 6.49 0.54 0.32
N LYS A 37 5.75 -0.07 -0.62
CA LYS A 37 4.95 0.67 -1.62
C LYS A 37 3.91 1.56 -0.95
N GLU A 38 3.13 1.07 0.03
CA GLU A 38 2.17 1.91 0.76
C GLU A 38 2.85 3.15 1.35
N ALA A 39 4.02 2.98 1.98
CA ALA A 39 4.78 4.08 2.56
C ALA A 39 5.24 5.10 1.50
N THR A 40 5.78 4.64 0.38
CA THR A 40 6.18 5.51 -0.74
C THR A 40 5.01 6.30 -1.31
N TYR A 41 3.89 5.64 -1.60
CA TYR A 41 2.72 6.30 -2.19
C TYR A 41 2.01 7.22 -1.20
N LYS A 42 2.07 6.94 0.11
CA LYS A 42 1.63 7.88 1.14
C LYS A 42 2.44 9.18 1.07
N ALA A 43 3.76 9.09 0.97
CA ALA A 43 4.63 10.26 0.87
C ALA A 43 4.36 11.07 -0.41
N GLN A 44 4.22 10.39 -1.55
CA GLN A 44 3.89 11.03 -2.84
C GLN A 44 2.52 11.71 -2.82
N CYS A 45 1.52 11.08 -2.19
CA CYS A 45 0.18 11.64 -2.03
C CYS A 45 0.21 12.93 -1.18
N LEU A 46 0.91 12.89 -0.04
CA LEU A 46 1.09 14.08 0.81
C LEU A 46 1.80 15.22 0.07
N GLN A 47 2.82 14.89 -0.72
CA GLN A 47 3.55 15.85 -1.54
C GLN A 47 2.64 16.48 -2.61
N ALA A 48 1.85 15.68 -3.33
CA ALA A 48 0.91 16.20 -4.34
C ALA A 48 -0.17 17.11 -3.74
N ILE A 49 -0.69 16.78 -2.55
CA ILE A 49 -1.63 17.64 -1.81
C ILE A 49 -0.95 18.96 -1.42
N LYS A 50 0.31 18.90 -0.95
CA LYS A 50 1.08 20.09 -0.57
C LYS A 50 1.30 21.01 -1.77
N GLU A 51 1.71 20.45 -2.91
CA GLU A 51 1.90 21.20 -4.16
C GLU A 51 0.62 21.90 -4.60
N TYR A 52 -0.52 21.19 -4.59
CA TYR A 52 -1.81 21.81 -4.95
C TYR A 52 -2.19 22.96 -4.01
N LYS A 53 -2.00 22.80 -2.69
CA LYS A 53 -2.26 23.86 -1.72
C LYS A 53 -1.31 25.05 -1.87
N GLN A 54 -0.05 24.81 -2.23
CA GLN A 54 0.92 25.87 -2.48
C GLN A 54 0.55 26.65 -3.75
N TRP A 55 0.20 25.94 -4.83
CA TRP A 55 -0.32 26.54 -6.06
C TRP A 55 -1.58 27.38 -5.79
N GLN A 56 -2.56 26.84 -5.06
CA GLN A 56 -3.79 27.59 -4.69
C GLN A 56 -3.49 28.90 -3.96
N LYS A 57 -2.49 28.89 -3.05
CA LYS A 57 -2.09 30.09 -2.31
C LYS A 57 -1.39 31.13 -3.18
N ALA A 58 -0.54 30.69 -4.11
CA ALA A 58 0.16 31.58 -5.02
C ALA A 58 -0.84 32.32 -5.92
N ILE A 59 -1.78 31.58 -6.52
CA ILE A 59 -2.80 32.12 -7.43
C ILE A 59 -3.75 33.09 -6.72
N ALA A 60 -4.08 32.82 -5.45
CA ALA A 60 -4.99 33.68 -4.68
C ALA A 60 -4.44 35.11 -4.47
N GLN A 61 -3.15 35.33 -4.71
CA GLN A 61 -2.49 36.63 -4.61
C GLN A 61 -2.34 37.32 -5.96
N GLU A 62 -2.60 36.63 -7.07
CA GLU A 62 -2.46 37.17 -8.41
C GLU A 62 -3.66 38.04 -8.81
N THR A 63 -3.37 39.13 -9.52
CA THR A 63 -4.37 40.12 -9.98
C THR A 63 -4.33 40.34 -11.48
N ASP A 64 -3.27 39.90 -12.18
CA ASP A 64 -3.19 39.96 -13.63
C ASP A 64 -4.15 38.92 -14.25
N LEU A 65 -4.99 39.38 -15.17
CA LEU A 65 -5.99 38.57 -15.86
C LEU A 65 -5.35 37.44 -16.70
N ILE A 66 -4.19 37.69 -17.30
CA ILE A 66 -3.47 36.69 -18.11
C ILE A 66 -2.93 35.59 -17.17
N GLU A 67 -2.34 35.97 -16.05
CA GLU A 67 -1.80 35.04 -15.06
C GLU A 67 -2.91 34.22 -14.39
N LEU A 68 -4.08 34.80 -14.15
CA LEU A 68 -5.25 34.08 -13.66
C LEU A 68 -5.74 33.01 -14.65
N LEU A 69 -5.75 33.31 -15.95
CA LEU A 69 -6.16 32.35 -16.99
C LEU A 69 -5.18 31.18 -17.10
N TYR A 70 -3.87 31.46 -17.15
CA TYR A 70 -2.83 30.40 -17.13
C TYR A 70 -2.87 29.60 -15.83
N GLY A 71 -3.04 30.31 -14.72
CA GLY A 71 -3.22 29.74 -13.42
C GLY A 71 -4.36 28.71 -13.40
N THR A 72 -5.51 29.05 -13.97
CA THR A 72 -6.67 28.13 -14.00
C THR A 72 -6.36 26.81 -14.71
N MET A 73 -5.58 26.84 -15.81
CA MET A 73 -5.14 25.63 -16.50
C MET A 73 -4.15 24.81 -15.68
N GLU A 74 -3.13 25.44 -15.11
CA GLU A 74 -2.16 24.79 -14.22
C GLU A 74 -2.82 24.18 -12.98
N GLY A 75 -3.82 24.88 -12.43
CA GLY A 75 -4.62 24.43 -11.30
C GLY A 75 -5.35 23.13 -11.57
N LYS A 76 -5.90 22.97 -12.77
CA LYS A 76 -6.52 21.71 -13.20
C LYS A 76 -5.50 20.57 -13.21
N ILE A 77 -4.29 20.81 -13.72
CA ILE A 77 -3.22 19.81 -13.73
C ILE A 77 -2.83 19.40 -12.30
N HIS A 78 -2.62 20.37 -11.40
CA HIS A 78 -2.29 20.09 -10.01
C HIS A 78 -3.41 19.34 -9.27
N HIS A 79 -4.66 19.75 -9.50
CA HIS A 79 -5.84 19.10 -8.93
C HIS A 79 -5.97 17.64 -9.41
N ASP A 80 -5.83 17.40 -10.71
CA ASP A 80 -5.93 16.06 -11.30
C ASP A 80 -4.77 15.16 -10.84
N LYS A 81 -3.54 15.70 -10.77
CA LYS A 81 -2.38 15.01 -10.18
C LYS A 81 -2.65 14.60 -8.73
N MET A 82 -3.13 15.52 -7.90
CA MET A 82 -3.48 15.23 -6.51
C MET A 82 -4.55 14.14 -6.41
N LYS A 83 -5.64 14.26 -7.18
CA LYS A 83 -6.74 13.29 -7.19
C LYS A 83 -6.26 11.89 -7.59
N ASN A 84 -5.45 11.79 -8.63
CA ASN A 84 -4.88 10.52 -9.10
C ASN A 84 -3.97 9.90 -8.04
N MET A 85 -3.13 10.69 -7.37
CA MET A 85 -2.26 10.19 -6.30
C MET A 85 -3.04 9.69 -5.07
N ILE A 86 -4.12 10.37 -4.71
CA ILE A 86 -5.03 9.92 -3.64
C ILE A 86 -5.65 8.57 -4.02
N GLN A 87 -6.18 8.43 -5.23
CA GLN A 87 -6.79 7.19 -5.70
C GLN A 87 -5.78 6.02 -5.71
N LEU A 88 -4.57 6.27 -6.19
CA LEU A 88 -3.50 5.28 -6.25
C LEU A 88 -3.08 4.82 -4.84
N TYR A 89 -2.94 5.76 -3.91
CA TYR A 89 -2.67 5.45 -2.51
C TYR A 89 -3.74 4.55 -1.91
N TRP A 90 -5.02 4.87 -2.10
CA TRP A 90 -6.13 4.05 -1.60
C TRP A 90 -6.17 2.66 -2.22
N ALA A 91 -5.89 2.54 -3.51
CA ALA A 91 -5.80 1.25 -4.18
C ALA A 91 -4.71 0.38 -3.56
N ILE A 92 -3.49 0.91 -3.40
CA ILE A 92 -2.35 0.18 -2.83
C ILE A 92 -2.61 -0.19 -1.37
N ARG A 93 -3.16 0.74 -0.58
CA ARG A 93 -3.53 0.47 0.81
C ARG A 93 -4.57 -0.65 0.93
N LYS A 94 -5.55 -0.70 0.01
CA LYS A 94 -6.54 -1.78 -0.04
C LYS A 94 -5.87 -3.13 -0.33
N HIS A 95 -4.99 -3.19 -1.32
CA HIS A 95 -4.24 -4.41 -1.68
C HIS A 95 -3.34 -4.88 -0.53
N PHE A 96 -2.57 -3.97 0.07
CA PHE A 96 -1.73 -4.28 1.22
C PHE A 96 -2.55 -4.84 2.38
N ARG A 97 -3.62 -4.17 2.79
CA ARG A 97 -4.47 -4.65 3.90
C ARG A 97 -5.07 -6.03 3.62
N SER A 98 -5.55 -6.25 2.40
CA SER A 98 -6.09 -7.56 2.00
C SER A 98 -5.04 -8.66 2.08
N ALA A 99 -3.83 -8.42 1.57
CA ALA A 99 -2.73 -9.37 1.60
C ALA A 99 -2.25 -9.64 3.04
N PHE A 100 -2.12 -8.58 3.84
CA PHE A 100 -1.72 -8.67 5.25
C PHE A 100 -2.73 -9.47 6.08
N THR A 101 -4.03 -9.20 5.96
CA THR A 101 -5.07 -9.97 6.64
C THR A 101 -5.04 -11.44 6.24
N SER A 102 -4.85 -11.73 4.95
CA SER A 102 -4.76 -13.11 4.45
C SER A 102 -3.57 -13.86 5.07
N TYR A 103 -2.41 -13.20 5.16
CA TYR A 103 -1.22 -13.76 5.79
C TYR A 103 -1.37 -14.00 7.29
N ILE A 104 -1.97 -13.06 8.03
CA ILE A 104 -2.24 -13.24 9.47
C ILE A 104 -3.18 -14.43 9.70
N ASN A 105 -4.21 -14.57 8.88
CA ASN A 105 -5.15 -15.69 8.98
C ASN A 105 -4.48 -17.04 8.66
N GLN A 106 -3.61 -17.09 7.67
CA GLN A 106 -2.87 -18.30 7.28
C GLN A 106 -1.82 -18.72 8.31
N THR A 107 -1.16 -17.75 8.93
CA THR A 107 -0.08 -18.01 9.89
C THR A 107 -0.59 -18.25 11.32
N LYS A 108 -1.88 -18.02 11.60
CA LYS A 108 -2.49 -18.13 12.94
C LYS A 108 -1.74 -17.34 14.03
N ILE A 109 -0.95 -16.34 13.64
CA ILE A 109 -0.11 -15.57 14.56
C ILE A 109 -0.96 -14.65 15.46
N TYR A 110 -2.20 -14.35 15.05
CA TYR A 110 -3.11 -13.51 15.83
C TYR A 110 -4.43 -14.22 16.10
N THR A 111 -4.53 -14.87 17.27
CA THR A 111 -5.82 -15.18 17.87
C THR A 111 -6.33 -13.87 18.49
N PRO A 112 -7.40 -13.24 17.98
CA PRO A 112 -7.99 -12.12 18.70
C PRO A 112 -8.35 -12.60 20.11
N PRO A 113 -8.14 -11.79 21.16
CA PRO A 113 -8.50 -12.19 22.50
C PRO A 113 -9.97 -12.58 22.50
N ILE A 114 -10.27 -13.81 22.94
CA ILE A 114 -11.63 -14.27 23.18
C ILE A 114 -12.20 -13.30 24.20
N ARG A 115 -13.01 -12.34 23.76
CA ARG A 115 -13.85 -11.57 24.67
C ARG A 115 -14.84 -12.60 25.22
N MET A 116 -14.53 -13.14 26.39
CA MET A 116 -15.53 -13.87 27.16
C MET A 116 -16.65 -12.88 27.42
N ALA A 117 -17.81 -13.12 26.81
CA ALA A 117 -19.02 -12.42 27.16
C ALA A 117 -19.23 -12.64 28.67
N ALA A 118 -19.26 -11.53 29.41
CA ALA A 118 -19.59 -11.50 30.82
C ALA A 118 -21.08 -11.83 31.02
#